data_AF-A0A0D2K7B7-F1
#
_entry.id   AF-A0A0D2K7B7-F1
#
_cell.length_a   1.000
_cell.length_b   1.000
_cell.length_c   1.000
_cell.angle_alpha   90.00
_cell.angle_beta   90.00
_cell.angle_gamma   90.00
#
_symmetry.space_group_name_H-M   'P 1'
#
loop_
_entity.id
_entity.type
_entity.pdbx_description
1 polymer ?
#
loop_
_entity_poly.entity_id
_entity_poly.type
_entity_poly.pdbx_seq_one_letter_code
_entity_poly.pdbx_strand_id
1 'polypeptide(L)'
;MTASWNEVNSKWVVKLRRLYTPERPTDPQEWEEDCGLLLNGCGFLNAWKWPDIPRLHSFKGDLFHTATYNEGFDLRGKFVAVIGNGSSGVQAVAEVYKHASKLVTWVRSPTWIIAAIGQAKGKRSSETAESDENAFAYSEMKEKLRHRPDIFEALLPRNFSVNCRRPTPGNGYLEALAGEKTTVLPGSIQSVTSSGVVDTAGVEHKVDVILCATGFDTSFRPRIPIIGLDPKTTLAEKWAEFPASYLGASADGFPNYFTYGGPFTAVAIFAASLREPQRCTTSFGTWYKMGTKDLRKLVMWPGSQLSYFEMIQQPFLQDYEIEYLSGNRFGFMGNGFCGFEFTGTKDMTWNLDRFSGRDDLRAGVPRKDPHEFKDLADGRVP
;
A
#
# COMPACT_ATOMS: atom_id res chain seq x y z
N MET A 1 17.36 4.32 -10.64
CA MET A 1 16.25 4.38 -11.60
C MET A 1 15.70 5.80 -11.61
N THR A 2 15.35 6.34 -12.77
CA THR A 2 14.66 7.64 -12.94
C THR A 2 13.69 7.55 -14.11
N ALA A 3 12.61 8.33 -14.11
CA ALA A 3 11.72 8.48 -15.24
C ALA A 3 11.54 9.97 -15.57
N SER A 4 11.77 10.35 -16.82
CA SER A 4 11.65 11.73 -17.28
C SER A 4 10.81 11.79 -18.55
N TRP A 5 9.83 12.68 -18.58
CA TRP A 5 9.01 12.92 -19.75
C TRP A 5 9.81 13.65 -20.83
N ASN A 6 9.71 13.17 -22.07
CA ASN A 6 10.27 13.80 -23.26
C ASN A 6 9.11 14.32 -24.11
N GLU A 7 8.91 15.64 -24.07
CA GLU A 7 7.83 16.33 -24.77
C GLU A 7 7.90 16.14 -26.29
N VAL A 8 9.11 16.22 -26.86
CA VAL A 8 9.32 16.15 -28.32
C VAL A 8 8.83 14.83 -28.90
N ASN A 9 8.98 13.75 -28.15
CA ASN A 9 8.60 12.40 -28.59
C ASN A 9 7.31 11.89 -27.94
N SER A 10 6.70 12.67 -27.03
CA SER A 10 5.56 12.27 -26.20
C SER A 10 5.76 10.91 -25.50
N LYS A 11 6.95 10.70 -24.92
CA LYS A 11 7.31 9.45 -24.23
C LYS A 11 8.04 9.69 -22.92
N TRP A 12 7.88 8.75 -22.01
CA TRP A 12 8.73 8.60 -20.85
C TRP A 12 10.05 7.97 -21.25
N VAL A 13 11.16 8.57 -20.82
CA VAL A 13 12.49 7.96 -20.84
C VAL A 13 12.81 7.45 -19.44
N VAL A 14 13.04 6.16 -19.31
CA VAL A 14 13.25 5.48 -18.04
C VAL A 14 14.68 4.96 -17.98
N LYS A 15 15.46 5.50 -17.05
CA LYS A 15 16.81 4.98 -16.75
C LYS A 15 16.70 3.88 -15.71
N LEU A 16 17.12 2.68 -16.07
CA LEU A 16 17.03 1.48 -15.26
C LEU A 16 18.42 1.09 -14.76
N ARG A 17 18.47 0.48 -13.58
CA ARG A 17 19.69 -0.10 -13.01
C ARG A 17 19.37 -1.47 -12.45
N ARG A 18 20.07 -2.48 -12.93
CA ARG A 18 20.11 -3.81 -12.31
C ARG A 18 21.17 -3.79 -11.22
N LEU A 19 20.77 -4.13 -10.00
CA LEU A 19 21.70 -4.31 -8.88
C LEU A 19 22.28 -5.73 -8.92
N TYR A 20 23.50 -5.88 -8.41
CA TYR A 20 24.06 -7.19 -8.11
C TYR A 20 23.22 -7.86 -7.01
N THR A 21 22.90 -9.14 -7.20
CA THR A 21 22.39 -9.98 -6.11
C THR A 21 23.16 -11.31 -6.09
N PRO A 22 23.35 -11.96 -4.93
CA PRO A 22 24.01 -13.26 -4.87
C PRO A 22 23.37 -14.31 -5.80
N GLU A 23 22.08 -14.21 -6.06
CA GLU A 23 21.30 -15.10 -6.93
C GLU A 23 21.46 -14.75 -8.43
N ARG A 24 21.94 -13.54 -8.75
CA ARG A 24 22.21 -13.06 -10.11
C ARG A 24 23.55 -12.31 -10.12
N PRO A 25 24.67 -13.03 -10.11
CA PRO A 25 26.01 -12.47 -9.93
C PRO A 25 26.57 -11.86 -11.23
N THR A 26 25.74 -11.12 -11.96
CA THR A 26 26.17 -10.34 -13.12
C THR A 26 26.54 -8.93 -12.67
N ASP A 27 27.49 -8.31 -13.35
CA ASP A 27 27.85 -6.91 -13.10
C ASP A 27 26.60 -6.01 -13.15
N PRO A 28 26.53 -4.97 -12.29
CA PRO A 28 25.46 -3.98 -12.37
C PRO A 28 25.38 -3.39 -13.77
N GLN A 29 24.19 -3.42 -14.37
CA GLN A 29 23.93 -2.86 -15.68
C GLN A 29 23.00 -1.65 -15.56
N GLU A 30 23.29 -0.62 -16.33
CA GLU A 30 22.44 0.55 -16.49
C GLU A 30 22.06 0.68 -17.96
N TRP A 31 20.77 0.94 -18.23
CA TRP A 31 20.26 1.13 -19.58
C TRP A 31 19.06 2.06 -19.57
N GLU A 32 18.67 2.54 -20.74
CA GLU A 32 17.50 3.39 -20.93
C GLU A 32 16.47 2.69 -21.80
N GLU A 33 15.20 2.85 -21.46
CA GLU A 33 14.07 2.43 -22.26
C GLU A 33 13.10 3.61 -22.40
N ASP A 34 12.34 3.66 -23.49
CA ASP A 34 11.24 4.59 -23.67
C ASP A 34 9.88 3.89 -23.66
N CYS A 35 8.88 4.55 -23.09
CA CYS A 35 7.50 4.07 -23.11
C CYS A 35 6.49 5.20 -23.31
N GLY A 36 5.38 4.90 -23.99
CA GLY A 36 4.28 5.86 -24.15
C GLY A 36 3.46 6.05 -22.88
N LEU A 37 3.49 5.08 -21.97
CA LEU A 37 2.71 5.04 -20.73
C LEU A 37 3.60 4.59 -19.56
N LEU A 38 3.59 5.34 -18.45
CA LEU A 38 4.30 4.97 -17.23
C LEU A 38 3.29 4.58 -16.14
N LEU A 39 3.22 3.28 -15.85
CA LEU A 39 2.36 2.73 -14.78
C LEU A 39 3.19 2.47 -13.51
N ASN A 40 2.95 3.25 -12.46
CA ASN A 40 3.62 3.09 -11.17
C ASN A 40 2.88 2.10 -10.26
N GLY A 41 3.44 0.90 -10.15
CA GLY A 41 2.99 -0.16 -9.25
C GLY A 41 3.80 -0.31 -7.97
N CYS A 42 4.60 0.69 -7.56
CA CYS A 42 5.51 0.54 -6.41
C CYS A 42 4.79 0.49 -5.04
N GLY A 43 3.49 0.82 -4.99
CA GLY A 43 2.71 0.97 -3.77
C GLY A 43 3.18 2.15 -2.90
N PHE A 44 2.44 2.49 -1.85
CA PHE A 44 2.77 3.61 -0.95
C PHE A 44 3.39 3.17 0.39
N LEU A 45 3.37 1.87 0.72
CA LEU A 45 4.01 1.29 1.92
C LEU A 45 5.34 0.62 1.56
N ASN A 46 6.26 1.36 0.94
CA ASN A 46 7.55 0.82 0.48
C ASN A 46 8.79 1.56 1.01
N ALA A 47 8.61 2.79 1.49
CA ALA A 47 9.69 3.67 1.92
C ALA A 47 9.90 3.55 3.43
N TRP A 48 10.55 2.47 3.88
CA TRP A 48 10.88 2.33 5.30
C TRP A 48 12.11 3.16 5.66
N LYS A 49 12.22 3.52 6.94
CA LYS A 49 13.39 4.21 7.50
C LYS A 49 13.63 3.72 8.91
N TRP A 50 14.88 3.78 9.36
CA TRP A 50 15.21 3.56 10.76
C TRP A 50 14.46 4.56 11.64
N PRO A 51 13.99 4.14 12.83
CA PRO A 51 13.42 5.07 13.77
C PRO A 51 14.48 6.01 14.30
N ASP A 52 14.07 7.25 14.55
CA ASP A 52 14.93 8.26 15.15
C ASP A 52 15.06 8.02 16.66
N ILE A 53 15.89 7.03 17.01
CA ILE A 53 16.22 6.68 18.39
C ILE A 53 17.69 7.02 18.64
N PRO A 54 18.00 7.84 19.67
CA PRO A 54 19.38 8.20 19.97
C PRO A 54 20.27 6.98 20.11
N ARG A 55 21.40 6.98 19.37
CA ARG A 55 22.41 5.92 19.36
C ARG A 55 21.91 4.53 18.91
N LEU A 56 20.84 4.44 18.12
CA LEU A 56 20.33 3.16 17.58
C LEU A 56 21.45 2.30 16.97
N HIS A 57 22.29 2.90 16.13
CA HIS A 57 23.39 2.21 15.44
C HIS A 57 24.63 1.94 16.31
N SER A 58 24.60 2.29 17.61
CA SER A 58 25.65 1.90 18.54
C SER A 58 25.49 0.46 19.05
N PHE A 59 24.31 -0.13 18.86
CA PHE A 59 24.01 -1.51 19.25
C PHE A 59 24.93 -2.49 18.53
N LYS A 60 25.52 -3.42 19.29
CA LYS A 60 26.45 -4.43 18.75
C LYS A 60 25.81 -5.79 18.47
N GLY A 61 24.56 -6.00 18.89
CA GLY A 61 23.79 -7.19 18.53
C GLY A 61 23.12 -7.05 17.17
N ASP A 62 22.18 -7.95 16.89
CA ASP A 62 21.48 -7.98 15.60
C ASP A 62 20.39 -6.90 15.54
N LEU A 63 20.51 -5.97 14.59
CA LEU A 63 19.57 -4.86 14.40
C LEU A 63 18.81 -5.03 13.07
N PHE A 64 17.49 -5.17 13.15
CA PHE A 64 16.63 -5.38 11.99
C PHE A 64 15.51 -4.33 11.93
N HIS A 65 15.07 -4.02 10.71
CA HIS A 65 13.76 -3.42 10.48
C HIS A 65 12.86 -4.48 9.85
N THR A 66 11.57 -4.52 10.20
CA THR A 66 10.62 -5.53 9.66
C THR A 66 10.47 -5.51 8.14
N ALA A 67 10.95 -4.46 7.48
CA ALA A 67 10.94 -4.33 6.02
C ALA A 67 12.20 -4.90 5.34
N THR A 68 13.22 -5.31 6.10
CA THR A 68 14.51 -5.79 5.59
C THR A 68 15.21 -6.73 6.59
N TYR A 69 14.46 -7.63 7.22
CA TYR A 69 15.02 -8.61 8.14
C TYR A 69 15.71 -9.74 7.38
N ASN A 70 16.63 -10.44 8.05
CA ASN A 70 17.31 -11.58 7.46
C ASN A 70 16.40 -12.82 7.51
N GLU A 71 16.04 -13.35 6.35
CA GLU A 71 15.29 -14.61 6.26
C GLU A 71 16.09 -15.76 6.88
N GLY A 72 15.41 -16.65 7.60
CA GLY A 72 16.05 -17.79 8.28
C GLY A 72 16.82 -17.46 9.56
N PHE A 73 16.80 -16.22 10.04
CA PHE A 73 17.44 -15.86 11.31
C PHE A 73 16.83 -16.62 12.50
N ASP A 74 17.68 -17.25 13.32
CA ASP A 74 17.24 -18.06 14.46
C ASP A 74 17.08 -17.24 15.73
N LEU A 75 15.85 -17.15 16.23
CA LEU A 75 15.52 -16.44 17.46
C LEU A 75 15.63 -17.31 18.72
N ARG A 76 15.87 -18.62 18.59
CA ARG A 76 15.92 -19.53 19.74
C ARG A 76 17.02 -19.12 20.71
N GLY A 77 16.67 -19.06 22.00
CA GLY A 77 17.59 -18.65 23.06
C GLY A 77 17.82 -17.14 23.17
N LYS A 78 17.39 -16.33 22.19
CA LYS A 78 17.65 -14.89 22.14
C LYS A 78 16.68 -14.09 23.00
N PHE A 79 17.18 -13.02 23.62
CA PHE A 79 16.36 -11.95 24.18
C PHE A 79 16.16 -10.88 23.10
N VAL A 80 14.90 -10.67 22.70
CA VAL A 80 14.54 -9.79 21.58
C VAL A 80 13.80 -8.55 22.08
N ALA A 81 14.19 -7.38 21.59
CA ALA A 81 13.43 -6.14 21.69
C ALA A 81 12.60 -5.93 20.42
N VAL A 82 11.28 -5.75 20.53
CA VAL A 82 10.42 -5.33 19.41
C VAL A 82 9.95 -3.90 19.63
N ILE A 83 10.29 -3.02 18.69
CA ILE A 83 9.98 -1.59 18.78
C ILE A 83 8.84 -1.26 17.83
N GLY A 84 7.68 -0.92 18.40
CA GLY A 84 6.49 -0.50 17.66
C GLY A 84 5.33 -1.47 17.84
N ASN A 85 4.12 -0.92 17.98
CA ASN A 85 2.88 -1.68 18.20
C ASN A 85 1.82 -1.45 17.11
N GLY A 86 2.26 -1.09 15.89
CA GLY A 86 1.43 -1.12 14.69
C GLY A 86 1.30 -2.52 14.10
N SER A 87 0.78 -2.64 12.88
CA SER A 87 0.51 -3.95 12.25
C SER A 87 1.71 -4.89 12.22
N SER A 88 2.88 -4.41 11.78
CA SER A 88 4.12 -5.19 11.74
C SER A 88 4.57 -5.60 13.14
N GLY A 89 4.43 -4.71 14.14
CA GLY A 89 4.85 -4.96 15.51
C GLY A 89 3.97 -5.99 16.22
N VAL A 90 2.66 -5.90 16.04
CA VAL A 90 1.70 -6.87 16.59
C VAL A 90 1.96 -8.27 16.06
N GLN A 91 2.15 -8.41 14.75
CA GLN A 91 2.48 -9.70 14.13
C GLN A 91 3.86 -10.20 14.57
N ALA A 92 4.86 -9.31 14.58
CA ALA A 92 6.21 -9.65 15.00
C ALA A 92 6.26 -10.11 16.46
N VAL A 93 5.62 -9.39 17.39
CA VAL A 93 5.57 -9.78 18.82
C VAL A 93 4.94 -11.16 18.99
N ALA A 94 3.81 -11.43 18.32
CA ALA A 94 3.15 -12.72 18.42
C ALA A 94 4.03 -13.88 17.93
N GLU A 95 4.85 -13.65 16.90
CA GLU A 95 5.74 -14.68 16.36
C GLU A 95 7.06 -14.79 17.13
N VAL A 96 7.70 -13.67 17.45
CA VAL A 96 8.93 -13.61 18.27
C VAL A 96 8.69 -14.27 19.62
N TYR A 97 7.52 -14.06 20.23
CA TYR A 97 7.14 -14.73 21.46
C TYR A 97 7.12 -16.25 21.34
N LYS A 98 6.93 -16.87 20.17
CA LYS A 98 6.97 -18.34 20.08
C LYS A 98 8.38 -18.90 20.20
N HIS A 99 9.38 -18.18 19.68
CA HIS A 99 10.73 -18.70 19.47
C HIS A 99 11.79 -18.10 20.39
N ALA A 100 11.65 -16.83 20.79
CA ALA A 100 12.61 -16.13 21.64
C ALA A 100 12.56 -16.65 23.09
N SER A 101 13.69 -16.59 23.80
CA SER A 101 13.77 -16.93 25.22
C SER A 101 13.12 -15.86 26.09
N LYS A 102 13.29 -14.59 25.71
CA LYS A 102 12.68 -13.41 26.36
C LYS A 102 12.29 -12.36 25.33
N LEU A 103 11.30 -11.54 25.67
CA LEU A 103 10.80 -10.46 24.83
C LEU A 103 10.64 -9.17 25.65
N VAL A 104 11.08 -8.05 25.10
CA VAL A 104 10.72 -6.71 25.57
C VAL A 104 10.06 -5.94 24.43
N THR A 105 8.93 -5.29 24.69
CA THR A 105 8.18 -4.54 23.67
C THR A 105 7.59 -3.25 24.22
N TRP A 106 7.44 -2.26 23.36
CA TRP A 106 6.93 -0.94 23.71
C TRP A 106 5.54 -0.69 23.15
N VAL A 107 4.65 -0.22 24.03
CA VAL A 107 3.32 0.29 23.67
C VAL A 107 3.36 1.81 23.77
N ARG A 108 3.75 2.48 22.67
CA ARG A 108 3.85 3.94 22.64
C ARG A 108 2.49 4.62 22.56
N SER A 109 1.56 4.01 21.84
CA SER A 109 0.24 4.61 21.61
C SER A 109 -0.85 3.55 21.76
N PRO A 110 -2.00 3.90 22.36
CA PRO A 110 -3.15 3.00 22.43
C PRO A 110 -3.53 2.46 21.06
N THR A 111 -3.93 1.19 21.00
CA THR A 111 -4.28 0.48 19.76
C THR A 111 -5.31 -0.59 20.07
N TRP A 112 -6.44 -0.56 19.34
CA TRP A 112 -7.41 -1.65 19.36
C TRP A 112 -6.80 -2.90 18.75
N ILE A 113 -6.83 -4.02 19.49
CA ILE A 113 -6.42 -5.33 19.01
C ILE A 113 -7.65 -6.20 18.90
N ILE A 114 -7.87 -6.76 17.72
CA ILE A 114 -8.97 -7.69 17.46
C ILE A 114 -8.41 -9.02 16.93
N ALA A 115 -9.04 -10.13 17.29
CA ALA A 115 -8.78 -11.39 16.62
C ALA A 115 -9.10 -11.26 15.12
N ALA A 116 -8.37 -11.99 14.28
CA ALA A 116 -8.48 -11.88 12.83
C ALA A 116 -9.93 -11.92 12.34
N ILE A 117 -10.30 -10.92 11.54
CA ILE A 117 -11.59 -10.85 10.82
C ILE A 117 -11.70 -12.12 9.96
N GLY A 118 -12.49 -13.09 10.42
CA GLY A 118 -12.65 -14.40 9.76
C GLY A 118 -12.67 -15.61 10.71
N GLN A 119 -12.19 -15.50 11.95
CA GLN A 119 -12.25 -16.61 12.92
C GLN A 119 -13.50 -16.64 13.80
N ALA A 120 -14.33 -15.59 13.77
CA ALA A 120 -15.70 -15.67 14.27
C ALA A 120 -16.55 -16.49 13.28
N LYS A 121 -16.44 -17.83 13.34
CA LYS A 121 -17.44 -18.74 12.77
C LYS A 121 -18.74 -18.54 13.55
N GLY A 122 -19.54 -17.58 13.11
CA GLY A 122 -20.86 -17.31 13.65
C GLY A 122 -21.23 -15.83 13.62
N LYS A 123 -22.08 -15.45 12.66
CA LYS A 123 -22.89 -14.22 12.68
C LYS A 123 -22.14 -12.87 12.77
N ARG A 124 -21.13 -12.62 11.93
CA ARG A 124 -20.90 -11.22 11.51
C ARG A 124 -21.85 -10.91 10.37
N SER A 125 -23.04 -10.39 10.67
CA SER A 125 -23.81 -9.66 9.67
C SER A 125 -23.04 -8.39 9.31
N SER A 126 -23.19 -7.89 8.10
CA SER A 126 -22.63 -6.61 7.63
C SER A 126 -23.23 -5.36 8.33
N GLU A 127 -23.98 -5.58 9.41
CA GLU A 127 -24.89 -4.64 10.09
C GLU A 127 -24.57 -4.44 11.58
N THR A 128 -23.39 -4.86 12.08
CA THR A 128 -23.02 -4.58 13.49
C THR A 128 -22.72 -3.09 13.68
N ALA A 129 -23.24 -2.48 14.74
CA ALA A 129 -22.97 -1.08 15.08
C ALA A 129 -21.54 -0.90 15.63
N GLU A 130 -20.97 0.31 15.52
CA GLU A 130 -19.63 0.64 16.06
C GLU A 130 -19.52 0.37 17.56
N SER A 131 -20.59 0.59 18.31
CA SER A 131 -20.68 0.26 19.75
C SER A 131 -20.41 -1.22 20.00
N ASP A 132 -20.89 -2.10 19.11
CA ASP A 132 -20.77 -3.55 19.25
C ASP A 132 -19.35 -3.99 18.94
N GLU A 133 -18.69 -3.37 17.95
CA GLU A 133 -17.30 -3.63 17.62
C GLU A 133 -16.34 -3.14 18.72
N ASN A 134 -16.59 -1.94 19.25
CA ASN A 134 -15.85 -1.40 20.39
C ASN A 134 -16.06 -2.27 21.64
N ALA A 135 -17.29 -2.67 21.93
CA ALA A 135 -17.61 -3.52 23.08
C ALA A 135 -16.96 -4.90 22.95
N PHE A 136 -17.00 -5.50 21.74
CA PHE A 136 -16.35 -6.76 21.46
C PHE A 136 -14.83 -6.68 21.64
N ALA A 137 -14.17 -5.69 21.00
CA ALA A 137 -12.74 -5.48 21.13
C ALA A 137 -12.32 -5.22 22.58
N TYR A 138 -13.09 -4.39 23.30
CA TYR A 138 -12.90 -4.13 24.72
C TYR A 138 -12.98 -5.42 25.55
N SER A 139 -14.05 -6.21 25.36
CA SER A 139 -14.26 -7.46 26.09
C SER A 139 -13.16 -8.48 25.82
N GLU A 140 -12.76 -8.68 24.55
CA GLU A 140 -11.66 -9.57 24.19
C GLU A 140 -10.34 -9.13 24.80
N MET A 141 -9.98 -7.85 24.67
CA MET A 141 -8.73 -7.31 25.23
C MET A 141 -8.73 -7.45 26.76
N LYS A 142 -9.85 -7.14 27.43
CA LYS A 142 -9.98 -7.23 28.88
C LYS A 142 -9.86 -8.66 29.39
N GLU A 143 -10.50 -9.61 28.71
CA GLU A 143 -10.47 -11.02 29.09
C GLU A 143 -9.08 -11.64 28.89
N LYS A 144 -8.43 -11.35 27.76
CA LYS A 144 -7.09 -11.88 27.44
C LYS A 144 -6.00 -11.25 28.30
N LEU A 145 -6.19 -10.01 28.75
CA LEU A 145 -5.25 -9.29 29.62
C LEU A 145 -5.73 -9.22 31.08
N ARG A 146 -6.67 -10.08 31.51
CA ARG A 146 -7.22 -10.06 32.87
C ARG A 146 -6.15 -10.14 33.99
N HIS A 147 -5.03 -10.80 33.71
CA HIS A 147 -3.90 -10.95 34.63
C HIS A 147 -2.86 -9.83 34.51
N ARG A 148 -3.03 -8.91 33.55
CA ARG A 148 -2.16 -7.76 33.27
C ARG A 148 -2.99 -6.49 33.01
N PRO A 149 -3.73 -6.00 34.02
CA PRO A 149 -4.57 -4.80 33.88
C PRO A 149 -3.74 -3.55 33.53
N ASP A 150 -2.46 -3.51 33.93
CA ASP A 150 -1.49 -2.48 33.57
C ASP A 150 -1.30 -2.37 32.04
N ILE A 151 -1.19 -3.52 31.35
CA ILE A 151 -1.06 -3.56 29.89
C ILE A 151 -2.38 -3.21 29.22
N PHE A 152 -3.50 -3.70 29.75
CA PHE A 152 -4.82 -3.38 29.21
C PHE A 152 -5.06 -1.88 29.18
N GLU A 153 -4.81 -1.18 30.29
CA GLU A 153 -4.96 0.27 30.37
C GLU A 153 -4.01 1.03 29.44
N ALA A 154 -2.78 0.52 29.23
CA ALA A 154 -1.82 1.12 28.30
C ALA A 154 -2.23 0.96 26.82
N LEU A 155 -2.90 -0.14 26.47
CA LEU A 155 -3.36 -0.40 25.10
C LEU A 155 -4.70 0.29 24.79
N LEU A 156 -5.57 0.44 25.78
CA LEU A 156 -6.97 0.84 25.60
C LEU A 156 -7.09 2.25 24.97
N PRO A 157 -7.59 2.37 23.73
CA PRO A 157 -7.87 3.67 23.14
C PRO A 157 -9.03 4.37 23.84
N ARG A 158 -8.87 5.66 24.12
CA ARG A 158 -9.90 6.48 24.79
C ARG A 158 -10.56 7.52 23.87
N ASN A 159 -9.90 7.85 22.77
CA ASN A 159 -10.25 8.98 21.92
C ASN A 159 -10.53 8.59 20.46
N PHE A 160 -10.57 7.30 20.15
CA PHE A 160 -10.94 6.79 18.84
C PHE A 160 -11.51 5.37 18.94
N SER A 161 -12.43 5.06 18.04
CA SER A 161 -13.11 3.77 17.95
C SER A 161 -12.31 2.74 17.15
N VAL A 162 -12.75 1.49 17.21
CA VAL A 162 -12.30 0.43 16.29
C VAL A 162 -12.48 0.92 14.84
N ASN A 163 -11.60 0.47 13.94
CA ASN A 163 -11.49 0.90 12.54
C ASN A 163 -11.03 2.35 12.29
N CYS A 164 -11.01 3.25 13.27
CA CYS A 164 -10.43 4.59 13.10
C CYS A 164 -8.90 4.56 12.83
N ARG A 165 -8.26 3.45 13.21
CA ARG A 165 -6.97 3.01 12.70
C ARG A 165 -7.16 1.68 12.01
N ARG A 166 -6.23 1.32 11.12
CA ARG A 166 -6.20 0.00 10.47
C ARG A 166 -6.31 -1.09 11.54
N PRO A 167 -7.39 -1.91 11.54
CA PRO A 167 -7.49 -3.04 12.43
C PRO A 167 -6.32 -3.98 12.17
N THR A 168 -5.70 -4.43 13.24
CA THR A 168 -4.55 -5.33 13.16
C THR A 168 -4.98 -6.69 13.67
N PRO A 169 -5.03 -7.72 12.81
CA PRO A 169 -5.21 -9.10 13.26
C PRO A 169 -4.13 -9.45 14.27
N GLY A 170 -4.51 -9.61 15.53
CA GLY A 170 -3.59 -9.77 16.66
C GLY A 170 -3.58 -11.16 17.27
N ASN A 171 -3.79 -12.21 16.47
CA ASN A 171 -3.83 -13.59 16.98
C ASN A 171 -2.51 -13.91 17.70
N GLY A 172 -2.59 -14.26 18.99
CA GLY A 172 -1.43 -14.54 19.83
C GLY A 172 -0.70 -13.30 20.36
N TYR A 173 -1.06 -12.08 19.95
CA TYR A 173 -0.41 -10.86 20.42
C TYR A 173 -0.76 -10.55 21.88
N LEU A 174 -2.04 -10.55 22.23
CA LEU A 174 -2.47 -10.25 23.60
C LEU A 174 -1.97 -11.33 24.58
N GLU A 175 -1.97 -12.58 24.13
CA GLU A 175 -1.39 -13.71 24.86
C GLU A 175 0.13 -13.55 25.03
N ALA A 176 0.84 -13.12 23.99
CA ALA A 176 2.27 -12.83 24.07
C ALA A 176 2.58 -11.70 25.05
N LEU A 177 1.75 -10.63 25.08
CA LEU A 177 1.92 -9.53 26.03
C LEU A 177 1.68 -9.96 27.48
N ALA A 178 0.71 -10.85 27.72
CA ALA A 178 0.44 -11.40 29.04
C ALA A 178 1.43 -12.50 29.47
N GLY A 179 2.23 -13.00 28.54
CA GLY A 179 3.16 -14.10 28.75
C GLY A 179 4.30 -13.78 29.72
N GLU A 180 4.73 -14.79 30.47
CA GLU A 180 5.75 -14.67 31.54
C GLU A 180 7.13 -14.19 31.05
N LYS A 181 7.45 -14.45 29.79
CA LYS A 181 8.73 -14.03 29.19
C LYS A 181 8.70 -12.62 28.57
N THR A 182 7.56 -11.93 28.65
CA THR A 182 7.37 -10.63 28.01
C THR A 182 7.38 -9.50 29.03
N THR A 183 8.28 -8.55 28.81
CA THR A 183 8.25 -7.24 29.45
C THR A 183 7.58 -6.25 28.51
N VAL A 184 6.52 -5.60 28.96
CA VAL A 184 5.79 -4.59 28.18
C VAL A 184 5.99 -3.23 28.81
N LEU A 185 6.50 -2.28 28.03
CA LEU A 185 6.84 -0.94 28.49
C LEU A 185 5.93 0.09 27.81
N PRO A 186 5.05 0.78 28.56
CA PRO A 186 4.31 1.91 28.03
C PRO A 186 5.25 3.07 27.68
N GLY A 187 4.93 3.82 26.62
CA GLY A 187 5.62 5.07 26.30
C GLY A 187 6.76 4.92 25.29
N SER A 188 7.80 5.75 25.45
CA SER A 188 8.87 5.94 24.47
C SER A 188 10.17 5.26 24.90
N ILE A 189 11.15 5.24 23.99
CA ILE A 189 12.52 4.79 24.24
C ILE A 189 13.40 6.02 24.45
N GLN A 190 14.29 5.99 25.44
CA GLN A 190 15.21 7.08 25.70
C GLN A 190 16.41 7.04 24.74
N SER A 191 17.09 5.90 24.66
CA SER A 191 18.24 5.70 23.77
C SER A 191 18.57 4.22 23.62
N VAL A 192 19.52 3.91 22.75
CA VAL A 192 20.14 2.59 22.64
C VAL A 192 21.57 2.66 23.16
N THR A 193 22.06 1.55 23.71
CA THR A 193 23.45 1.34 24.10
C THR A 193 24.10 0.30 23.18
N SER A 194 25.37 -0.03 23.40
CA SER A 194 26.01 -1.15 22.72
C SER A 194 25.39 -2.52 23.03
N SER A 195 24.63 -2.65 24.13
CA SER A 195 24.11 -3.93 24.64
C SER A 195 22.59 -3.99 24.77
N GLY A 196 21.85 -2.90 24.54
CA GLY A 196 20.42 -2.94 24.72
C GLY A 196 19.70 -1.61 24.53
N VAL A 197 18.47 -1.56 25.05
CA VAL A 197 17.56 -0.42 24.92
C VAL A 197 17.31 0.21 26.29
N VAL A 198 17.46 1.53 26.39
CA VAL A 198 17.18 2.29 27.61
C VAL A 198 15.77 2.84 27.56
N ASP A 199 14.95 2.48 28.54
CA ASP A 199 13.60 3.03 28.67
C ASP A 199 13.60 4.43 29.28
N THR A 200 12.43 5.07 29.37
CA THR A 200 12.30 6.43 29.93
C THR A 200 12.58 6.52 31.43
N ALA A 201 12.64 5.40 32.15
CA ALA A 201 13.04 5.36 33.55
C ALA A 201 14.57 5.24 33.71
N GLY A 202 15.32 5.17 32.61
CA GLY A 202 16.76 4.99 32.61
C GLY A 202 17.20 3.53 32.81
N VAL A 203 16.26 2.57 32.78
CA VAL A 203 16.59 1.15 32.92
C VAL A 203 17.04 0.61 31.57
N GLU A 204 18.20 -0.03 31.55
CA GLU A 204 18.71 -0.70 30.35
C GLU A 204 18.20 -2.14 30.27
N HIS A 205 17.49 -2.44 29.21
CA HIS A 205 17.05 -3.78 28.82
C HIS A 205 18.09 -4.37 27.87
N LYS A 206 19.03 -5.15 28.41
CA LYS A 206 20.05 -5.83 27.61
C LYS A 206 19.41 -6.91 26.74
N VAL A 207 19.63 -6.83 25.43
CA VAL A 207 19.02 -7.71 24.44
C VAL A 207 20.05 -8.16 23.41
N ASP A 208 19.80 -9.30 22.79
CA ASP A 208 20.63 -9.83 21.70
C ASP A 208 20.20 -9.26 20.33
N VAL A 209 18.91 -8.98 20.18
CA VAL A 209 18.29 -8.56 18.91
C VAL A 209 17.37 -7.37 19.14
N ILE A 210 17.44 -6.37 18.25
CA ILE A 210 16.48 -5.27 18.15
C ILE A 210 15.75 -5.37 16.81
N LEU A 211 14.42 -5.51 16.86
CA LEU A 211 13.54 -5.52 15.70
C LEU A 211 12.68 -4.26 15.69
N CYS A 212 12.99 -3.33 14.78
CA CYS A 212 12.21 -2.13 14.53
C CYS A 212 11.01 -2.43 13.63
N ALA A 213 9.81 -2.38 14.20
CA ALA A 213 8.53 -2.51 13.51
C ALA A 213 7.85 -1.13 13.36
N THR A 214 8.61 -0.16 12.86
CA THR A 214 8.29 1.27 12.93
C THR A 214 7.56 1.84 11.72
N GLY A 215 7.20 0.97 10.77
CA GLY A 215 6.35 1.29 9.63
C GLY A 215 7.11 1.89 8.45
N PHE A 216 6.41 2.74 7.70
CA PHE A 216 6.87 3.31 6.43
C PHE A 216 6.60 4.82 6.41
N ASP A 217 7.32 5.54 5.56
CA ASP A 217 6.90 6.86 5.09
C ASP A 217 5.59 6.70 4.32
N THR A 218 4.59 7.49 4.71
CA THR A 218 3.23 7.45 4.16
C THR A 218 2.85 8.76 3.49
N SER A 219 3.84 9.57 3.10
CA SER A 219 3.67 10.83 2.36
C SER A 219 3.26 10.65 0.90
N PHE A 220 3.19 9.41 0.39
CA PHE A 220 2.96 9.06 -1.02
C PHE A 220 4.04 9.56 -1.99
N ARG A 221 5.10 10.21 -1.50
CA ARG A 221 6.21 10.69 -2.32
C ARG A 221 6.94 9.51 -2.97
N PRO A 222 7.02 9.45 -4.32
CA PRO A 222 7.76 8.40 -4.99
C PRO A 222 9.24 8.40 -4.58
N ARG A 223 9.83 7.22 -4.38
CA ARG A 223 11.27 7.08 -4.11
C ARG A 223 12.13 7.24 -5.36
N ILE A 224 11.54 6.98 -6.52
CA ILE A 224 12.19 7.12 -7.81
C ILE A 224 11.90 8.54 -8.31
N PRO A 225 12.92 9.29 -8.77
CA PRO A 225 12.69 10.57 -9.42
C PRO A 225 11.81 10.38 -10.67
N ILE A 226 10.65 11.00 -10.65
CA ILE A 226 9.71 11.08 -11.78
C ILE A 226 9.61 12.55 -12.14
N ILE A 227 9.97 12.91 -13.37
CA ILE A 227 10.07 14.29 -13.85
C ILE A 227 9.09 14.44 -15.02
N GLY A 228 8.08 15.30 -14.87
CA GLY A 228 7.04 15.52 -15.86
C GLY A 228 7.38 16.66 -16.82
N LEU A 229 6.37 17.47 -17.17
CA LEU A 229 6.51 18.63 -18.05
C LEU A 229 7.46 19.70 -17.50
N ASP A 230 7.49 19.90 -16.17
CA ASP A 230 8.48 20.76 -15.52
C ASP A 230 9.77 19.98 -15.24
N PRO A 231 10.88 20.24 -15.97
CA PRO A 231 12.12 19.51 -15.79
C PRO A 231 12.83 19.82 -14.46
N LYS A 232 12.38 20.84 -13.72
CA LYS A 232 13.01 21.29 -12.46
C LYS A 232 12.41 20.66 -11.22
N THR A 233 11.21 20.07 -11.33
CA THR A 233 10.46 19.58 -10.17
C THR A 233 10.05 18.13 -10.38
N THR A 234 10.49 17.26 -9.46
CA THR A 234 10.05 15.86 -9.42
C THR A 234 8.64 15.74 -8.84
N LEU A 235 7.95 14.63 -9.13
CA LEU A 235 6.65 14.33 -8.51
C LEU A 235 6.75 14.28 -6.97
N ALA A 236 7.87 13.79 -6.44
CA ALA A 236 8.11 13.73 -5.00
C ALA A 236 8.26 15.11 -4.34
N GLU A 237 8.73 16.12 -5.08
CA GLU A 237 8.78 17.52 -4.64
C GLU A 237 7.42 18.20 -4.77
N LYS A 238 6.71 17.99 -5.90
CA LYS A 238 5.33 18.48 -6.08
C LYS A 238 4.40 17.99 -4.98
N TRP A 239 4.56 16.73 -4.55
CA TRP A 239 3.77 16.11 -3.50
C TRP A 239 4.33 16.30 -2.08
N ALA A 240 5.34 17.16 -1.87
CA ALA A 240 5.98 17.31 -0.56
C ALA A 240 5.05 17.88 0.52
N GLU A 241 4.22 18.88 0.17
CA GLU A 241 3.25 19.48 1.08
C GLU A 241 1.92 18.71 1.10
N PHE A 242 1.39 18.42 -0.09
CA PHE A 242 0.11 17.72 -0.27
C PHE A 242 0.12 16.92 -1.57
N PRO A 243 -0.09 15.59 -1.51
CA PRO A 243 -0.02 14.74 -2.68
C PRO A 243 -1.34 14.77 -3.47
N ALA A 244 -1.53 15.80 -4.28
CA ALA A 244 -2.72 15.95 -5.12
C ALA A 244 -2.66 14.98 -6.32
N SER A 245 -3.67 14.12 -6.43
CA SER A 245 -3.88 13.21 -7.56
C SER A 245 -5.26 13.47 -8.17
N TYR A 246 -5.42 13.11 -9.45
CA TYR A 246 -6.75 13.01 -10.06
C TYR A 246 -7.27 11.58 -9.87
N LEU A 247 -8.34 11.45 -9.07
CA LEU A 247 -9.01 10.19 -8.73
C LEU A 247 -8.05 9.07 -8.27
N GLY A 248 -6.93 9.42 -7.63
CA GLY A 248 -5.92 8.44 -7.19
C GLY A 248 -5.18 7.69 -8.29
N ALA A 249 -5.40 8.07 -9.55
CA ALA A 249 -4.86 7.40 -10.72
C ALA A 249 -3.71 8.18 -11.36
N SER A 250 -3.76 9.51 -11.42
CA SER A 250 -2.79 10.33 -12.17
C SER A 250 -2.38 11.61 -11.42
N ALA A 251 -1.42 12.34 -11.98
CA ALA A 251 -0.92 13.61 -11.43
C ALA A 251 -0.83 14.67 -12.54
N ASP A 252 -1.36 15.86 -12.25
CA ASP A 252 -1.26 17.02 -13.14
C ASP A 252 0.21 17.34 -13.48
N GLY A 253 0.50 17.68 -14.75
CA GLY A 253 1.86 17.95 -15.24
C GLY A 253 2.73 16.70 -15.46
N PHE A 254 2.17 15.50 -15.32
CA PHE A 254 2.84 14.22 -15.60
C PHE A 254 2.03 13.44 -16.66
N PRO A 255 2.22 13.74 -17.96
CA PRO A 255 1.45 13.15 -19.05
C PRO A 255 1.66 11.64 -19.11
N ASN A 256 0.61 10.88 -19.44
CA ASN A 256 0.64 9.42 -19.54
C ASN A 256 1.25 8.69 -18.32
N TYR A 257 1.28 9.34 -17.15
CA TYR A 257 1.66 8.73 -15.88
C TYR A 257 0.41 8.31 -15.12
N PHE A 258 0.38 7.05 -14.71
CA PHE A 258 -0.66 6.54 -13.81
C PHE A 258 -0.05 5.74 -12.67
N THR A 259 -0.77 5.63 -11.55
CA THR A 259 -0.34 4.91 -10.36
C THR A 259 -1.44 4.02 -9.82
N TYR A 260 -1.06 2.86 -9.29
CA TYR A 260 -1.97 2.00 -8.55
C TYR A 260 -2.00 2.42 -7.08
N GLY A 261 -3.19 2.70 -6.55
CA GLY A 261 -3.36 3.05 -5.14
C GLY A 261 -2.68 4.37 -4.77
N GLY A 262 -2.75 5.37 -5.66
CA GLY A 262 -2.25 6.71 -5.37
C GLY A 262 -3.03 7.42 -4.26
N PRO A 263 -2.62 8.65 -3.91
CA PRO A 263 -3.36 9.50 -2.97
C PRO A 263 -4.82 9.59 -3.38
N PHE A 264 -5.79 9.67 -2.46
CA PHE A 264 -7.23 9.70 -2.76
C PHE A 264 -7.82 8.44 -3.41
N THR A 265 -7.10 7.32 -3.47
CA THR A 265 -7.70 6.02 -3.79
C THR A 265 -8.54 5.52 -2.61
N ALA A 266 -9.63 4.79 -2.87
CA ALA A 266 -10.31 4.02 -1.84
C ALA A 266 -9.50 2.78 -1.44
N VAL A 267 -8.85 2.84 -0.27
CA VAL A 267 -8.23 1.66 0.34
C VAL A 267 -9.28 1.00 1.24
N ALA A 268 -9.54 -0.28 1.02
CA ALA A 268 -10.66 -1.07 1.60
C ALA A 268 -10.91 -0.85 3.10
N ILE A 269 -9.88 -0.53 3.88
CA ILE A 269 -9.96 -0.35 5.33
C ILE A 269 -10.49 1.04 5.72
N PHE A 270 -10.26 2.07 4.89
CA PHE A 270 -10.76 3.43 5.15
C PHE A 270 -12.27 3.54 4.92
N ALA A 271 -12.82 2.78 3.97
CA ALA A 271 -14.26 2.72 3.74
C ALA A 271 -15.04 2.22 4.98
N ALA A 272 -14.44 1.34 5.79
CA ALA A 272 -15.01 0.92 7.07
C ALA A 272 -14.97 2.05 8.12
N SER A 273 -13.91 2.87 8.12
CA SER A 273 -13.75 4.04 9.01
C SER A 273 -14.71 5.19 8.70
N LEU A 274 -15.28 5.23 7.49
CA LEU A 274 -16.14 6.32 7.01
C LEU A 274 -17.64 6.14 7.34
N ARG A 275 -18.03 5.06 8.02
CA ARG A 275 -19.42 4.93 8.51
C ARG A 275 -19.77 6.01 9.55
N GLU A 276 -18.77 6.57 10.25
CA GLU A 276 -18.92 7.77 11.11
C GLU A 276 -17.70 8.72 10.98
N PRO A 277 -17.65 9.57 9.93
CA PRO A 277 -16.45 10.34 9.58
C PRO A 277 -16.03 11.35 10.66
N GLN A 278 -16.92 11.80 11.55
CA GLN A 278 -16.58 12.82 12.55
C GLN A 278 -15.64 12.32 13.66
N ARG A 279 -15.71 11.03 14.03
CA ARG A 279 -14.90 10.46 15.13
C ARG A 279 -13.53 9.97 14.69
N CYS A 280 -13.42 9.37 13.51
CA CYS A 280 -12.14 8.83 13.02
C CYS A 280 -11.21 9.89 12.41
N THR A 281 -11.68 11.11 12.22
CA THR A 281 -10.92 12.12 11.47
C THR A 281 -10.25 13.16 12.39
N THR A 282 -10.78 13.48 13.58
CA THR A 282 -10.48 14.76 14.24
C THR A 282 -9.43 14.79 15.38
N SER A 283 -8.97 13.67 15.97
CA SER A 283 -8.24 13.76 17.27
C SER A 283 -6.89 13.02 17.40
N PHE A 284 -6.47 12.21 16.42
CA PHE A 284 -5.26 11.38 16.54
C PHE A 284 -4.48 11.24 15.23
N GLY A 285 -3.18 10.93 15.36
CA GLY A 285 -2.30 10.65 14.22
C GLY A 285 -2.56 9.27 13.63
N THR A 286 -2.64 9.20 12.30
CA THR A 286 -2.80 7.97 11.51
C THR A 286 -2.13 8.16 10.16
N TRP A 287 -1.71 7.06 9.53
CA TRP A 287 -1.12 7.08 8.20
C TRP A 287 -2.09 7.61 7.12
N TYR A 288 -3.41 7.52 7.35
CA TYR A 288 -4.41 8.17 6.47
C TYR A 288 -4.22 9.69 6.34
N LYS A 289 -3.56 10.31 7.34
CA LYS A 289 -3.24 11.73 7.43
C LYS A 289 -1.73 11.97 7.42
N MET A 290 -0.98 11.07 6.78
CA MET A 290 0.49 11.08 6.70
C MET A 290 1.17 11.15 8.09
N GLY A 291 0.57 10.51 9.10
CA GLY A 291 1.06 10.51 10.48
C GLY A 291 0.67 11.74 11.31
N THR A 292 -0.02 12.72 10.72
CA THR A 292 -0.42 13.96 11.41
C THR A 292 -1.83 13.88 12.00
N LYS A 293 -2.18 14.84 12.85
CA LYS A 293 -3.56 15.05 13.35
C LYS A 293 -4.37 15.98 12.43
N ASP A 294 -3.73 16.62 11.45
CA ASP A 294 -4.34 17.63 10.60
C ASP A 294 -5.25 16.99 9.54
N LEU A 295 -6.52 17.35 9.55
CA LEU A 295 -7.50 16.89 8.57
C LEU A 295 -7.20 17.33 7.15
N ARG A 296 -6.55 18.49 6.98
CA ARG A 296 -6.16 19.01 5.67
C ARG A 296 -5.13 18.11 4.99
N LYS A 297 -4.52 17.18 5.73
CA LYS A 297 -3.58 16.17 5.24
C LYS A 297 -4.23 14.80 5.02
N LEU A 298 -5.55 14.69 5.06
CA LEU A 298 -6.25 13.46 4.70
C LEU A 298 -6.05 13.17 3.20
N VAL A 299 -5.49 12.00 2.89
CA VAL A 299 -5.12 11.59 1.52
C VAL A 299 -5.86 10.33 1.09
N MET A 300 -7.04 10.09 1.67
CA MET A 300 -7.88 8.94 1.39
C MET A 300 -9.17 9.40 0.71
N TRP A 301 -9.74 8.56 -0.17
CA TRP A 301 -11.07 8.81 -0.72
C TRP A 301 -12.10 8.97 0.43
N PRO A 302 -12.84 10.08 0.50
CA PRO A 302 -13.75 10.35 1.63
C PRO A 302 -15.08 9.61 1.55
N GLY A 303 -15.35 8.86 0.46
CA GLY A 303 -16.57 8.08 0.27
C GLY A 303 -16.39 6.56 0.46
N SER A 304 -17.43 5.81 0.16
CA SER A 304 -17.35 4.35 0.21
C SER A 304 -16.45 3.81 -0.90
N GLN A 305 -15.94 2.59 -0.75
CA GLN A 305 -15.19 1.93 -1.82
C GLN A 305 -16.04 1.73 -3.08
N LEU A 306 -17.35 1.48 -2.90
CA LEU A 306 -18.29 1.38 -4.01
C LEU A 306 -18.47 2.71 -4.73
N SER A 307 -18.59 3.83 -3.99
CA SER A 307 -18.73 5.15 -4.63
C SER A 307 -17.45 5.55 -5.37
N TYR A 308 -16.28 5.13 -4.86
CA TYR A 308 -15.03 5.29 -5.61
C TYR A 308 -15.05 4.46 -6.90
N PHE A 309 -15.48 3.19 -6.84
CA PHE A 309 -15.59 2.34 -8.02
C PHE A 309 -16.57 2.90 -9.06
N GLU A 310 -17.73 3.40 -8.64
CA GLU A 310 -18.66 4.10 -9.52
C GLU A 310 -18.00 5.34 -10.15
N MET A 311 -17.26 6.13 -9.35
CA MET A 311 -16.57 7.33 -9.83
C MET A 311 -15.51 7.03 -10.89
N ILE A 312 -14.74 5.95 -10.73
CA ILE A 312 -13.66 5.60 -11.68
C ILE A 312 -14.11 4.67 -12.81
N GLN A 313 -15.36 4.19 -12.78
CA GLN A 313 -15.89 3.26 -13.79
C GLN A 313 -15.93 3.90 -15.18
N GLN A 314 -16.22 5.19 -15.26
CA GLN A 314 -16.18 5.96 -16.49
C GLN A 314 -15.23 7.15 -16.33
N PRO A 315 -14.06 7.13 -16.98
CA PRO A 315 -13.17 8.28 -16.92
C PRO A 315 -13.82 9.49 -17.61
N PHE A 316 -13.79 10.64 -16.94
CA PHE A 316 -14.22 11.91 -17.53
C PHE A 316 -13.13 12.40 -18.48
N LEU A 317 -13.13 11.90 -19.71
CA LEU A 317 -12.10 12.20 -20.71
C LEU A 317 -12.01 13.71 -21.04
N GLN A 318 -13.08 14.49 -20.79
CA GLN A 318 -13.03 15.95 -20.95
C GLN A 318 -12.11 16.66 -19.95
N ASP A 319 -11.73 16.01 -18.85
CA ASP A 319 -10.80 16.57 -17.87
C ASP A 319 -9.33 16.41 -18.32
N TYR A 320 -9.09 15.69 -19.41
CA TYR A 320 -7.76 15.43 -19.96
C TYR A 320 -7.48 16.29 -21.18
N GLU A 321 -6.27 16.81 -21.27
CA GLU A 321 -5.71 17.31 -22.53
C GLU A 321 -5.23 16.10 -23.34
N ILE A 322 -5.95 15.80 -24.43
CA ILE A 322 -5.71 14.61 -25.25
C ILE A 322 -5.11 15.02 -26.59
N GLU A 323 -3.84 14.66 -26.78
CA GLU A 323 -3.18 14.70 -28.08
C GLU A 323 -3.12 13.28 -28.67
N TYR A 324 -3.46 13.17 -29.96
CA TYR A 324 -3.46 11.89 -30.67
C TYR A 324 -2.08 11.66 -31.29
N LEU A 325 -1.53 10.45 -31.11
CA LEU A 325 -0.23 10.07 -31.69
C LEU A 325 -0.21 10.18 -33.22
N SER A 326 -1.37 9.98 -33.86
CA SER A 326 -1.53 10.17 -35.29
C SER A 326 -2.31 11.45 -35.56
N GLY A 327 -2.04 12.12 -36.69
CA GLY A 327 -2.87 13.22 -37.17
C GLY A 327 -4.33 12.82 -37.44
N ASN A 328 -4.63 11.53 -37.48
CA ASN A 328 -5.96 10.98 -37.55
C ASN A 328 -6.51 10.67 -36.14
N ARG A 329 -7.43 11.50 -35.65
CA ARG A 329 -8.08 11.25 -34.35
C ARG A 329 -8.89 9.96 -34.27
N PHE A 330 -9.20 9.35 -35.42
CA PHE A 330 -9.88 8.06 -35.53
C PHE A 330 -8.92 6.89 -35.74
N GLY A 331 -7.60 7.09 -35.69
CA GLY A 331 -6.63 6.02 -35.92
C GLY A 331 -6.75 4.83 -34.96
N PHE A 332 -7.33 5.05 -33.76
CA PHE A 332 -7.64 3.98 -32.81
C PHE A 332 -8.66 2.94 -33.35
N MET A 333 -9.45 3.30 -34.37
CA MET A 333 -10.36 2.36 -35.04
C MET A 333 -9.60 1.30 -35.86
N GLY A 334 -8.29 1.47 -36.04
CA GLY A 334 -7.45 0.53 -36.76
C GLY A 334 -7.89 0.39 -38.21
N ASN A 335 -7.85 -0.85 -38.71
CA ASN A 335 -8.29 -1.19 -40.06
C ASN A 335 -9.82 -1.40 -40.16
N GLY A 336 -10.59 -1.13 -39.09
CA GLY A 336 -12.04 -1.34 -39.05
C GLY A 336 -12.48 -2.80 -38.88
N PHE A 337 -11.55 -3.75 -38.76
CA PHE A 337 -11.86 -5.17 -38.56
C PHE A 337 -11.56 -5.63 -37.13
N CYS A 338 -12.36 -6.55 -36.61
CA CYS A 338 -12.12 -7.26 -35.36
C CYS A 338 -11.21 -8.46 -35.58
N GLY A 339 -10.30 -8.73 -34.64
CA GLY A 339 -9.36 -9.86 -34.77
C GLY A 339 -10.02 -11.23 -34.97
N PHE A 340 -11.24 -11.44 -34.45
CA PHE A 340 -11.96 -12.72 -34.62
C PHE A 340 -12.49 -12.95 -36.03
N GLU A 341 -12.63 -11.91 -36.87
CA GLU A 341 -13.07 -12.05 -38.26
C GLU A 341 -12.06 -12.84 -39.10
N PHE A 342 -10.78 -12.84 -38.70
CA PHE A 342 -9.70 -13.55 -39.41
C PHE A 342 -9.34 -14.91 -38.80
N THR A 343 -9.85 -15.23 -37.60
CA THR A 343 -9.55 -16.49 -36.91
C THR A 343 -10.63 -17.55 -37.11
N GLY A 344 -11.84 -17.15 -37.54
CA GLY A 344 -13.00 -18.03 -37.65
C GLY A 344 -13.50 -18.57 -36.30
N THR A 345 -13.06 -17.99 -35.18
CA THR A 345 -13.36 -18.49 -33.83
C THR A 345 -14.72 -18.05 -33.28
N LYS A 346 -15.40 -17.13 -33.99
CA LYS A 346 -16.70 -16.58 -33.60
C LYS A 346 -17.57 -16.36 -34.84
N ASP A 347 -18.89 -16.45 -34.63
CA ASP A 347 -19.89 -16.09 -35.62
C ASP A 347 -19.80 -14.58 -35.94
N MET A 348 -19.58 -14.25 -37.22
CA MET A 348 -19.45 -12.88 -37.71
C MET A 348 -20.81 -12.19 -37.88
N THR A 349 -21.90 -12.96 -37.91
CA THR A 349 -23.26 -12.46 -38.14
C THR A 349 -24.15 -12.63 -36.92
N TRP A 350 -23.59 -12.75 -35.72
CA TRP A 350 -24.34 -12.94 -34.46
C TRP A 350 -25.46 -11.90 -34.25
N ASN A 351 -25.28 -10.68 -34.77
CA ASN A 351 -26.24 -9.59 -34.73
C ASN A 351 -27.37 -9.73 -35.77
N LEU A 352 -27.14 -10.47 -36.87
CA LEU A 352 -28.12 -10.82 -37.90
C LEU A 352 -28.84 -12.13 -37.61
N ASP A 353 -28.21 -13.07 -36.90
CA ASP A 353 -28.77 -14.39 -36.54
C ASP A 353 -30.06 -14.25 -35.73
N ARG A 354 -30.20 -13.18 -34.92
CA ARG A 354 -31.44 -12.89 -34.17
C ARG A 354 -32.66 -12.63 -35.06
N PHE A 355 -32.46 -12.29 -36.34
CA PHE A 355 -33.54 -11.85 -37.24
C PHE A 355 -33.58 -12.56 -38.60
N SER A 356 -32.52 -13.24 -39.04
CA SER A 356 -32.40 -13.73 -40.42
C SER A 356 -32.70 -15.22 -40.62
N GLY A 357 -32.53 -16.07 -39.60
CA GLY A 357 -32.75 -17.53 -39.72
C GLY A 357 -31.85 -18.24 -40.74
N ARG A 358 -30.72 -17.61 -41.12
CA ARG A 358 -29.84 -18.01 -42.22
C ARG A 358 -28.53 -18.60 -41.68
N ASP A 359 -28.53 -19.90 -41.41
CA ASP A 359 -27.36 -20.64 -40.88
C ASP A 359 -26.14 -20.65 -41.85
N ASP A 360 -26.34 -20.32 -43.14
CA ASP A 360 -25.33 -20.25 -44.19
C ASP A 360 -24.35 -19.07 -44.04
N LEU A 361 -24.72 -18.04 -43.26
CA LEU A 361 -23.91 -16.84 -43.09
C LEU A 361 -22.89 -16.94 -41.94
N ARG A 362 -22.86 -18.07 -41.22
CA ARG A 362 -21.94 -18.33 -40.10
C ARG A 362 -20.49 -18.58 -40.52
N ALA A 363 -20.22 -18.79 -41.81
CA ALA A 363 -18.87 -19.05 -42.30
C ALA A 363 -18.07 -17.74 -42.37
N GLY A 364 -17.01 -17.65 -41.56
CA GLY A 364 -16.07 -16.54 -41.54
C GLY A 364 -15.42 -16.27 -42.91
N VAL A 365 -14.83 -15.08 -43.08
CA VAL A 365 -13.95 -14.83 -44.25
C VAL A 365 -12.67 -15.68 -44.14
N PRO A 366 -12.10 -16.15 -45.28
CA PRO A 366 -10.82 -16.84 -45.26
C PRO A 366 -9.75 -16.01 -44.54
N ARG A 367 -8.93 -16.65 -43.69
CA ARG A 367 -7.88 -16.01 -42.91
C ARG A 367 -6.93 -15.22 -43.82
N LYS A 368 -6.97 -13.89 -43.71
CA LYS A 368 -5.97 -12.96 -44.26
C LYS A 368 -5.13 -12.39 -43.12
N ASP A 369 -3.92 -11.93 -43.42
CA ASP A 369 -3.08 -11.25 -42.43
C ASP A 369 -3.69 -9.87 -42.11
N PRO A 370 -4.12 -9.59 -40.86
CA PRO A 370 -4.68 -8.30 -40.49
C PRO A 370 -3.72 -7.12 -40.75
N HIS A 371 -2.40 -7.39 -40.79
CA HIS A 371 -1.37 -6.39 -41.06
C HIS A 371 -1.35 -5.90 -42.51
N GLU A 372 -2.00 -6.62 -43.46
CA GLU A 372 -2.19 -6.14 -44.84
C GLU A 372 -3.01 -4.84 -44.91
N PHE A 373 -3.79 -4.54 -43.86
CA PHE A 373 -4.65 -3.36 -43.80
C PHE A 373 -4.15 -2.27 -42.85
N LYS A 374 -2.91 -2.37 -42.35
CA LYS A 374 -2.38 -1.45 -41.33
C LYS A 374 -2.37 0.02 -41.78
N ASP A 375 -2.18 0.28 -43.07
CA ASP A 375 -2.06 1.64 -43.60
C ASP A 375 -3.42 2.37 -43.70
N LEU A 376 -4.56 1.63 -43.65
CA LEU A 376 -5.90 2.22 -43.56
C LEU A 376 -6.12 2.97 -42.24
N ALA A 377 -5.53 2.49 -41.15
CA ALA A 377 -5.66 3.07 -39.81
C ALA A 377 -5.02 4.46 -39.71
N ASP A 378 -3.93 4.67 -40.45
CA ASP A 378 -3.18 5.93 -40.45
C ASP A 378 -3.84 7.03 -41.31
N GLY A 379 -5.05 6.78 -41.84
CA GLY A 379 -5.74 7.71 -42.74
C GLY A 379 -5.03 7.90 -44.09
N ARG A 380 -4.06 7.03 -44.40
CA ARG A 380 -3.33 6.97 -45.66
C ARG A 380 -3.98 5.93 -46.56
N VAL A 381 -5.13 6.27 -47.13
CA VAL A 381 -5.61 5.56 -48.32
C VAL A 381 -5.11 6.34 -49.54
N PRO A 382 -4.71 5.71 -50.65
CA PRO A 382 -4.52 6.41 -51.93
C PRO A 382 -5.75 7.22 -52.34
#